data_AF-A0A8H5Z4X0-F1
#
_entry.id   AF-A0A8H5Z4X0-F1
#
_cell.length_a   1.000
_cell.length_b   1.000
_cell.length_c   1.000
_cell.angle_alpha   90.00
_cell.angle_beta   90.00
_cell.angle_gamma   90.00
#
_symmetry.space_group_name_H-M   'P 1'
#
loop_
_entity.id
_entity.type
_entity.pdbx_description
1 polymer ?
#
loop_
_entity_poly.entity_id
_entity_poly.type
_entity_poly.pdbx_seq_one_letter_code
_entity_poly.pdbx_strand_id
1 'polypeptide(L)'
;MSLKIEPKAKPLALDIYQETLDIHRIGVDVCKNVPLRHIIPGTMFQLCEAITTDIFHSAGIQKHEAGKCFSAIAQQISNTKLLHHSKLESFKNVDWIRRSLYKVVRLQARTGNIVCPPAPIMGCVIAAIAYRKLQPASEGFFHKNKGLVKVFGELNGIQWLSVAIQVFDKVNSCACIIELDETRQKPLVELRNLEIGPTWVVTTSMPGMNKYENVLRNVLCPGGPAVQPSGPTVPKLEPADNVLPSVESNDTTNEPIPISDDEESEDNTITLRDYTRQMKILAKRLATPDRAVARRARREILKKPDEVGEQAVKEIGPPKEYFYSYTHLKDV
;
A
#
# COMPACT_ATOMS: atom_id res chain seq x y z
N MET A 1 -8.84 -35.83 7.51
CA MET A 1 -8.45 -35.30 8.84
C MET A 1 -9.40 -34.18 9.21
N SER A 2 -10.23 -34.37 10.24
CA SER A 2 -11.14 -33.33 10.74
C SER A 2 -10.35 -32.34 11.60
N LEU A 3 -10.23 -31.09 11.15
CA LEU A 3 -9.61 -30.01 11.93
C LEU A 3 -10.46 -29.81 13.19
N LYS A 4 -9.95 -30.20 14.36
CA LYS A 4 -10.56 -29.87 15.65
C LYS A 4 -10.67 -28.34 15.74
N ILE A 5 -11.89 -27.83 15.62
CA ILE A 5 -12.17 -26.40 15.76
C ILE A 5 -11.90 -26.03 17.23
N GLU A 6 -11.00 -25.08 17.45
CA GLU A 6 -10.72 -24.57 18.79
C GLU A 6 -12.01 -24.01 19.43
N PRO A 7 -12.28 -24.25 20.73
CA PRO A 7 -13.51 -23.79 21.38
C PRO A 7 -13.75 -22.28 21.23
N LYS A 8 -12.67 -21.50 21.16
CA LYS A 8 -12.68 -20.03 20.99
C LYS A 8 -12.87 -19.56 19.55
N ALA A 9 -12.78 -20.46 18.57
CA ALA A 9 -12.88 -20.13 17.15
C ALA A 9 -14.33 -19.92 16.67
N LYS A 10 -15.30 -20.60 17.29
CA LYS A 10 -16.73 -20.45 16.94
C LYS A 10 -17.31 -19.10 17.36
N PRO A 11 -17.09 -18.60 18.60
CA PRO A 11 -17.57 -17.27 19.00
C PRO A 11 -16.98 -16.17 18.11
N LEU A 12 -15.67 -16.21 17.82
CA LEU A 12 -15.04 -15.20 16.97
C LEU A 12 -15.63 -15.17 15.55
N ALA A 13 -15.93 -16.33 14.96
CA ALA A 13 -16.57 -16.38 13.65
C ALA A 13 -18.01 -15.87 13.67
N LEU A 14 -18.73 -16.10 14.77
CA LEU A 14 -20.07 -15.56 14.98
C LEU A 14 -20.05 -14.03 15.14
N ASP A 15 -19.11 -13.50 15.92
CA ASP A 15 -18.93 -12.05 16.13
C ASP A 15 -18.57 -11.35 14.82
N ILE A 16 -17.72 -11.98 14.01
CA ILE A 16 -17.41 -11.49 12.65
C ILE A 16 -18.68 -11.48 11.81
N TYR A 17 -19.43 -12.59 11.78
CA TYR A 17 -20.66 -12.70 11.00
C TYR A 17 -21.74 -11.69 11.41
N GLN A 18 -21.84 -11.38 12.69
CA GLN A 18 -22.82 -10.44 13.24
C GLN A 18 -22.38 -8.97 13.17
N GLU A 19 -21.21 -8.68 12.57
CA GLU A 19 -20.63 -7.33 12.48
C GLU A 19 -20.41 -6.65 13.85
N THR A 20 -20.37 -7.42 14.93
CA THR A 20 -20.14 -6.94 16.31
C THR A 20 -18.68 -7.09 16.75
N LEU A 21 -17.81 -7.52 15.82
CA LEU A 21 -16.44 -7.87 16.14
C LEU A 21 -15.60 -6.66 16.56
N ASP A 22 -15.04 -6.75 17.76
CA ASP A 22 -13.90 -5.95 18.19
C ASP A 22 -12.63 -6.36 17.43
N ILE A 23 -12.12 -5.44 16.59
CA ILE A 23 -10.91 -5.63 15.78
C ILE A 23 -9.66 -5.98 16.61
N HIS A 24 -9.64 -5.67 17.90
CA HIS A 24 -8.53 -6.01 18.80
C HIS A 24 -8.58 -7.48 19.30
N ARG A 25 -9.69 -8.20 19.06
CA ARG A 25 -9.88 -9.60 19.45
C ARG A 25 -9.56 -10.61 18.34
N ILE A 26 -9.05 -10.15 17.20
CA ILE A 26 -8.66 -11.03 16.08
C ILE A 26 -7.24 -11.61 16.23
N GLY A 27 -6.55 -11.30 17.32
CA GLY A 27 -5.18 -11.74 17.57
C GLY A 27 -5.02 -13.26 17.65
N VAL A 28 -3.83 -13.76 17.30
CA VAL A 28 -3.50 -15.20 17.39
C VAL A 28 -3.55 -15.76 18.81
N ASP A 29 -3.39 -14.90 19.81
CA ASP A 29 -3.54 -15.17 21.24
C ASP A 29 -5.00 -15.46 21.63
N VAL A 30 -5.97 -14.88 20.91
CA VAL A 30 -7.40 -15.13 21.11
C VAL A 30 -7.87 -16.35 20.31
N CYS A 31 -7.58 -16.35 19.00
CA CYS A 31 -7.93 -17.44 18.10
C CYS A 31 -6.82 -17.65 17.07
N LYS A 32 -6.12 -18.77 17.20
CA LYS A 32 -5.04 -19.11 16.28
C LYS A 32 -5.59 -19.49 14.91
N ASN A 33 -6.67 -20.28 14.89
CA ASN A 33 -7.26 -20.84 13.69
C ASN A 33 -8.70 -20.35 13.51
N VAL A 34 -8.86 -19.25 12.77
CA VAL A 34 -10.19 -18.70 12.45
C VAL A 34 -10.89 -19.64 11.47
N PRO A 35 -12.17 -20.01 11.67
CA PRO A 35 -12.86 -20.95 10.80
C PRO A 35 -13.47 -20.19 9.61
N LEU A 36 -12.60 -19.80 8.68
CA LEU A 36 -12.87 -18.91 7.55
C LEU A 36 -13.98 -19.36 6.62
N ARG A 37 -14.31 -20.65 6.59
CA ARG A 37 -15.38 -21.22 5.75
C ARG A 37 -16.77 -20.66 6.10
N HIS A 38 -16.92 -20.11 7.30
CA HIS A 38 -18.18 -19.54 7.78
C HIS A 38 -18.23 -18.01 7.65
N ILE A 39 -17.19 -17.39 7.07
CA ILE A 39 -17.13 -15.94 6.94
C ILE A 39 -17.24 -15.55 5.48
N ILE A 40 -18.24 -14.73 5.17
CA ILE A 40 -18.51 -14.25 3.82
C ILE A 40 -17.42 -13.24 3.43
N PRO A 41 -16.96 -13.20 2.16
CA PRO A 41 -15.93 -12.26 1.71
C PRO A 41 -16.21 -10.79 2.03
N GLY A 42 -17.48 -10.35 1.94
CA GLY A 42 -17.89 -8.98 2.27
C GLY A 42 -17.58 -8.59 3.71
N THR A 43 -17.93 -9.46 4.66
CA THR A 43 -17.63 -9.28 6.09
C THR A 43 -16.13 -9.22 6.36
N MET A 44 -15.35 -9.98 5.60
CA MET A 44 -13.90 -9.96 5.72
C MET A 44 -13.28 -8.66 5.21
N PHE A 45 -13.90 -8.05 4.19
CA PHE A 45 -13.51 -6.72 3.73
C PHE A 45 -13.90 -5.63 4.73
N GLN A 46 -15.10 -5.68 5.31
CA GLN A 46 -15.54 -4.75 6.37
C GLN A 46 -14.57 -4.79 7.58
N LEU A 47 -14.10 -5.97 7.99
CA LEU A 47 -13.06 -6.08 9.01
C LEU A 47 -11.79 -5.33 8.62
N CYS A 48 -11.36 -5.43 7.36
CA CYS A 48 -10.19 -4.72 6.86
C CYS A 48 -10.41 -3.20 6.83
N GLU A 49 -11.61 -2.74 6.49
CA GLU A 49 -11.98 -1.33 6.58
C GLU A 49 -12.00 -0.82 8.02
N ALA A 50 -12.49 -1.62 8.98
CA ALA A 50 -12.49 -1.27 10.40
C ALA A 50 -11.06 -1.14 10.95
N ILE A 51 -10.17 -2.08 10.61
CA ILE A 51 -8.74 -1.97 10.93
C ILE A 51 -8.13 -0.72 10.30
N THR A 52 -8.41 -0.46 9.02
CA THR A 52 -7.90 0.72 8.31
C THR A 52 -8.39 2.01 8.94
N THR A 53 -9.64 2.03 9.40
CA THR A 53 -10.26 3.17 10.10
C THR A 53 -9.52 3.47 11.40
N ASP A 54 -9.21 2.46 12.23
CA ASP A 54 -8.44 2.69 13.46
C ASP A 54 -6.99 3.11 13.18
N ILE A 55 -6.37 2.62 12.09
CA ILE A 55 -5.06 3.08 11.62
C ILE A 55 -5.11 4.57 11.25
N PHE A 56 -6.13 5.00 10.51
CA PHE A 56 -6.33 6.40 10.12
C PHE A 56 -6.57 7.31 11.33
N HIS A 57 -7.45 6.89 12.25
CA HIS A 57 -7.68 7.61 13.50
C HIS A 57 -6.40 7.76 14.31
N SER A 58 -5.56 6.72 14.37
CA SER A 58 -4.26 6.80 15.07
C SER A 58 -3.27 7.77 14.43
N ALA A 59 -3.40 8.02 13.14
CA ALA A 59 -2.61 8.97 12.40
C ALA A 59 -3.19 10.41 12.47
N GLY A 60 -4.34 10.58 13.13
CA GLY A 60 -5.05 11.85 13.22
C GLY A 60 -5.70 12.29 11.91
N ILE A 61 -6.01 11.34 11.01
CA ILE A 61 -6.53 11.63 9.67
C ILE A 61 -7.90 10.96 9.50
N GLN A 62 -8.86 11.69 8.95
CA GLN A 62 -10.20 11.17 8.66
C GLN A 62 -10.25 10.46 7.30
N LYS A 63 -11.15 9.49 7.15
CA LYS A 63 -11.31 8.72 5.88
C LYS A 63 -11.49 9.62 4.66
N HIS A 64 -12.27 10.69 4.79
CA HIS A 64 -12.58 11.59 3.67
C HIS A 64 -11.40 12.47 3.24
N GLU A 65 -10.42 12.70 4.13
CA GLU A 65 -9.23 13.52 3.84
C GLU A 65 -8.22 12.78 2.94
N ALA A 66 -8.21 11.44 2.99
CA ALA A 66 -7.29 10.61 2.21
C ALA A 66 -7.97 9.32 1.71
N GLY A 67 -9.13 9.46 1.04
CA GLY A 67 -9.99 8.35 0.62
C GLY A 67 -9.31 7.34 -0.33
N LYS A 68 -8.45 7.81 -1.23
CA LYS A 68 -7.66 6.93 -2.12
C LYS A 68 -6.66 6.09 -1.31
N CYS A 69 -5.96 6.71 -0.37
CA CYS A 69 -5.05 6.01 0.53
C CYS A 69 -5.78 5.00 1.41
N PHE A 70 -6.96 5.36 1.92
CA PHE A 70 -7.80 4.49 2.74
C PHE A 70 -8.14 3.21 1.97
N SER A 71 -8.66 3.38 0.76
CA SER A 71 -9.05 2.28 -0.12
C SER A 71 -7.84 1.38 -0.44
N ALA A 72 -6.68 1.98 -0.72
CA ALA A 72 -5.46 1.25 -1.00
C ALA A 72 -4.98 0.42 0.19
N ILE A 73 -5.01 0.97 1.42
CA ILE A 73 -4.63 0.23 2.63
C ILE A 73 -5.63 -0.90 2.89
N ALA A 74 -6.94 -0.63 2.87
CA ALA A 74 -7.97 -1.64 3.14
C ALA A 74 -7.92 -2.80 2.14
N GLN A 75 -7.79 -2.49 0.85
CA GLN A 75 -7.61 -3.49 -0.20
C GLN A 75 -6.33 -4.30 0.00
N GLN A 76 -5.23 -3.65 0.37
CA GLN A 76 -3.98 -4.35 0.58
C GLN A 76 -4.05 -5.29 1.79
N ILE A 77 -4.67 -4.86 2.90
CA ILE A 77 -4.90 -5.72 4.08
C ILE A 77 -5.78 -6.90 3.69
N SER A 78 -6.87 -6.70 2.95
CA SER A 78 -7.73 -7.79 2.46
C SER A 78 -6.96 -8.81 1.62
N ASN A 79 -6.12 -8.34 0.71
CA ASN A 79 -5.27 -9.18 -0.15
C ASN A 79 -4.26 -10.03 0.64
N THR A 80 -3.89 -9.61 1.85
CA THR A 80 -2.98 -10.39 2.71
C THR A 80 -3.60 -11.64 3.29
N LYS A 81 -4.94 -11.77 3.25
CA LYS A 81 -5.68 -12.85 3.90
C LYS A 81 -5.34 -12.97 5.39
N LEU A 82 -5.27 -11.83 6.09
CA LEU A 82 -4.79 -11.67 7.47
C LEU A 82 -5.16 -12.83 8.43
N LEU A 83 -6.44 -13.22 8.47
CA LEU A 83 -6.95 -14.25 9.39
C LEU A 83 -6.52 -15.69 9.05
N HIS A 84 -5.95 -15.94 7.86
CA HIS A 84 -5.46 -17.26 7.45
C HIS A 84 -4.10 -17.61 8.09
N HIS A 85 -3.46 -16.63 8.70
CA HIS A 85 -2.07 -16.74 9.14
C HIS A 85 -1.99 -16.70 10.67
N SER A 86 -1.08 -17.48 11.22
CA SER A 86 -0.78 -17.49 12.67
C SER A 86 0.68 -17.16 12.99
N LYS A 87 1.51 -16.95 11.95
CA LYS A 87 2.94 -16.64 12.04
C LYS A 87 3.31 -15.69 10.90
N LEU A 88 4.31 -14.83 11.10
CA LEU A 88 4.79 -13.92 10.07
C LEU A 88 5.39 -14.65 8.86
N GLU A 89 6.05 -15.80 9.06
CA GLU A 89 6.61 -16.60 7.96
C GLU A 89 5.54 -17.07 6.97
N SER A 90 4.32 -17.31 7.46
CA SER A 90 3.21 -17.80 6.63
C SER A 90 2.47 -16.68 5.91
N PHE A 91 2.75 -15.42 6.25
CA PHE A 91 2.00 -14.27 5.77
C PHE A 91 2.20 -14.06 4.27
N LYS A 92 1.13 -14.26 3.49
CA LYS A 92 1.18 -14.38 2.02
C LYS A 92 1.87 -13.20 1.30
N ASN A 93 1.82 -12.01 1.89
CA ASN A 93 2.35 -10.78 1.27
C ASN A 93 3.74 -10.37 1.77
N VAL A 94 4.41 -11.20 2.58
CA VAL A 94 5.74 -10.87 3.11
C VAL A 94 6.77 -10.63 2.00
N ASP A 95 6.69 -11.37 0.89
CA ASP A 95 7.58 -11.18 -0.27
C ASP A 95 7.34 -9.87 -1.03
N TRP A 96 6.09 -9.40 -1.08
CA TRP A 96 5.76 -8.11 -1.65
C TRP A 96 6.26 -6.98 -0.74
N ILE A 97 6.01 -7.09 0.57
CA ILE A 97 6.53 -6.16 1.58
C ILE A 97 8.06 -6.08 1.47
N ARG A 98 8.74 -7.22 1.48
CA ARG A 98 10.21 -7.31 1.35
C ARG A 98 10.74 -6.59 0.11
N ARG A 99 10.12 -6.79 -1.06
CA ARG A 99 10.51 -6.10 -2.30
C ARG A 99 10.31 -4.60 -2.23
N SER A 100 9.22 -4.13 -1.60
CA SER A 100 8.98 -2.70 -1.42
C SER A 100 10.00 -2.08 -0.45
N LEU A 101 10.24 -2.74 0.68
CA LEU A 101 11.20 -2.26 1.68
C LEU A 101 12.65 -2.29 1.19
N TYR A 102 12.99 -3.20 0.27
CA TYR A 102 14.29 -3.15 -0.41
C TYR A 102 14.51 -1.80 -1.13
N LYS A 103 13.47 -1.22 -1.73
CA LYS A 103 13.56 0.11 -2.34
C LYS A 103 13.79 1.21 -1.29
N VAL A 104 13.08 1.13 -0.16
CA VAL A 104 13.22 2.06 0.97
C VAL A 104 14.65 2.03 1.53
N VAL A 105 15.17 0.82 1.81
CA VAL A 105 16.54 0.64 2.32
C VAL A 105 17.57 1.11 1.31
N ARG A 106 17.39 0.79 0.02
CA ARG A 106 18.30 1.27 -1.04
C ARG A 106 18.29 2.80 -1.16
N LEU A 107 17.13 3.42 -1.03
CA LEU A 107 16.98 4.87 -1.05
C LEU A 107 17.74 5.51 0.13
N GLN A 108 17.53 4.98 1.34
CA GLN A 108 18.23 5.45 2.55
C GLN A 108 19.74 5.25 2.45
N ALA A 109 20.20 4.07 2.02
CA ALA A 109 21.63 3.77 1.94
C ALA A 109 22.37 4.64 0.92
N ARG A 110 21.69 5.09 -0.14
CA ARG A 110 22.30 5.93 -1.18
C ARG A 110 22.27 7.42 -0.87
N THR A 111 21.32 7.86 -0.07
CA THR A 111 21.10 9.30 0.18
C THR A 111 21.49 9.73 1.58
N GLY A 112 21.59 8.79 2.52
CA GLY A 112 21.79 9.10 3.95
C GLY A 112 20.57 9.74 4.63
N ASN A 113 19.54 10.12 3.86
CA ASN A 113 18.40 10.87 4.35
C ASN A 113 17.37 9.99 5.06
N ILE A 114 16.47 10.65 5.81
CA ILE A 114 15.28 10.04 6.38
C ILE A 114 14.39 9.57 5.23
N VAL A 115 13.86 8.35 5.32
CA VAL A 115 12.98 7.77 4.31
C VAL A 115 11.65 7.36 4.90
N CYS A 116 10.60 7.63 4.15
CA CYS A 116 9.23 7.25 4.50
C CYS A 116 8.79 6.05 3.63
N PRO A 117 8.39 4.93 4.26
CA PRO A 117 7.81 3.80 3.54
C PRO A 117 6.42 4.14 2.96
N PRO A 118 5.95 3.41 1.94
CA PRO A 118 4.58 3.59 1.45
C PRO A 118 3.51 3.27 2.50
N ALA A 119 2.45 4.09 2.57
CA ALA A 119 1.35 3.89 3.52
C ALA A 119 0.70 2.49 3.45
N PRO A 120 0.42 1.89 2.26
CA PRO A 120 -0.13 0.53 2.17
C PRO A 120 0.77 -0.55 2.79
N ILE A 121 2.09 -0.37 2.71
CA ILE A 121 3.06 -1.29 3.31
C ILE A 121 2.96 -1.21 4.83
N MET A 122 2.97 0.01 5.36
CA MET A 122 2.85 0.24 6.80
C MET A 122 1.53 -0.29 7.35
N GLY A 123 0.41 -0.02 6.67
CA GLY A 123 -0.90 -0.53 7.06
C GLY A 123 -0.95 -2.06 7.14
N CYS A 124 -0.32 -2.76 6.19
CA CYS A 124 -0.22 -4.22 6.23
C CYS A 124 0.64 -4.76 7.37
N VAL A 125 1.77 -4.09 7.65
CA VAL A 125 2.65 -4.47 8.76
C VAL A 125 1.96 -4.24 10.10
N ILE A 126 1.26 -3.12 10.26
CA ILE A 126 0.41 -2.84 11.44
C ILE A 126 -0.67 -3.91 11.57
N ALA A 127 -1.45 -4.18 10.52
CA ALA A 127 -2.53 -5.17 10.56
C ALA A 127 -2.02 -6.56 11.00
N ALA A 128 -0.88 -6.99 10.44
CA ALA A 128 -0.24 -8.25 10.78
C ALA A 128 0.24 -8.31 12.24
N ILE A 129 0.94 -7.28 12.71
CA ILE A 129 1.65 -7.33 14.00
C ILE A 129 0.82 -6.78 15.15
N ALA A 130 0.12 -5.65 14.97
CA ALA A 130 -0.63 -5.00 16.05
C ALA A 130 -2.02 -5.63 16.27
N TYR A 131 -2.75 -5.97 15.19
CA TYR A 131 -4.11 -6.51 15.31
C TYR A 131 -4.11 -8.03 15.31
N ARG A 132 -3.49 -8.64 14.31
CA ARG A 132 -3.42 -10.10 14.23
C ARG A 132 -2.38 -10.71 15.18
N LYS A 133 -1.47 -9.90 15.74
CA LYS A 133 -0.42 -10.32 16.68
C LYS A 133 0.50 -11.41 16.13
N LEU A 134 0.73 -11.40 14.82
CA LEU A 134 1.65 -12.33 14.18
C LEU A 134 3.06 -12.11 14.73
N GLN A 135 3.67 -13.20 15.20
CA GLN A 135 5.05 -13.23 15.65
C GLN A 135 5.91 -13.99 14.62
N PRO A 136 7.19 -13.62 14.46
CA PRO A 136 8.17 -14.46 13.80
C PRO A 136 8.43 -15.69 14.67
N ALA A 137 8.48 -16.87 14.06
CA ALA A 137 8.67 -18.14 14.74
C ALA A 137 10.13 -18.62 14.75
N SER A 138 11.03 -17.95 14.03
CA SER A 138 12.43 -18.36 13.91
C SER A 138 13.38 -17.19 13.63
N GLU A 139 14.64 -17.32 14.04
CA GLU A 139 15.70 -16.36 13.68
C GLU A 139 15.93 -16.27 12.16
N GLY A 140 15.65 -17.35 11.44
CA GLY A 140 15.70 -17.40 9.98
C GLY A 140 14.75 -16.41 9.32
N PHE A 141 13.66 -16.00 9.99
CA PHE A 141 12.77 -14.95 9.52
C PHE A 141 13.50 -13.61 9.41
N PHE A 142 14.21 -13.19 10.46
CA PHE A 142 14.91 -11.91 10.48
C PHE A 142 16.04 -11.85 9.44
N HIS A 143 16.77 -12.95 9.27
CA HIS A 143 17.80 -13.07 8.24
C HIS A 143 17.25 -12.90 6.81
N LYS A 144 16.05 -13.43 6.54
CA LYS A 144 15.39 -13.29 5.23
C LYS A 144 14.73 -11.92 5.04
N ASN A 145 14.37 -11.26 6.13
CA ASN A 145 13.59 -10.02 6.14
C ASN A 145 14.35 -8.84 6.77
N LYS A 146 15.67 -8.76 6.54
CA LYS A 146 16.52 -7.67 7.07
C LYS A 146 15.98 -6.28 6.77
N GLY A 147 15.40 -6.06 5.59
CA GLY A 147 14.80 -4.76 5.25
C GLY A 147 13.61 -4.38 6.13
N LEU A 148 12.86 -5.36 6.63
CA LEU A 148 11.74 -5.15 7.54
C LEU A 148 12.22 -4.73 8.93
N VAL A 149 13.25 -5.40 9.45
CA VAL A 149 13.94 -5.04 10.70
C VAL A 149 14.60 -3.66 10.57
N LYS A 150 15.31 -3.41 9.48
CA LYS A 150 15.97 -2.11 9.23
C LYS A 150 14.97 -0.97 9.21
N VAL A 151 13.90 -1.09 8.42
CA VAL A 151 12.94 0.01 8.24
C VAL A 151 12.10 0.26 9.48
N PHE A 152 11.51 -0.77 10.07
CA PHE A 152 10.56 -0.58 11.19
C PHE A 152 11.18 -0.72 12.57
N GLY A 153 12.33 -1.38 12.68
CA GLY A 153 13.08 -1.52 13.92
C GLY A 153 14.09 -0.41 14.13
N GLU A 154 15.00 -0.23 13.18
CA GLU A 154 16.12 0.73 13.32
C GLU A 154 15.77 2.15 12.85
N LEU A 155 15.11 2.29 11.69
CA LEU A 155 14.80 3.61 11.09
C LEU A 155 13.46 4.20 11.57
N ASN A 156 12.76 3.52 12.47
CA ASN A 156 11.44 3.90 12.97
C ASN A 156 10.43 4.32 11.88
N GLY A 157 10.40 3.59 10.75
CA GLY A 157 9.64 3.99 9.57
C GLY A 157 8.15 4.22 9.81
N ILE A 158 7.57 3.66 10.88
CA ILE A 158 6.16 3.82 11.22
C ILE A 158 5.80 5.21 11.78
N GLN A 159 6.77 5.95 12.31
CA GLN A 159 6.59 7.33 12.75
C GLN A 159 6.06 8.22 11.60
N TRP A 160 6.41 7.88 10.36
CA TRP A 160 6.04 8.60 9.15
C TRP A 160 4.68 8.23 8.58
N LEU A 161 3.87 7.41 9.28
CA LEU A 161 2.58 6.94 8.78
C LEU A 161 1.61 8.08 8.43
N SER A 162 1.48 9.08 9.30
CA SER A 162 0.59 10.22 9.07
C SER A 162 1.01 11.02 7.84
N VAL A 163 2.31 11.24 7.67
CA VAL A 163 2.88 11.92 6.49
C VAL A 163 2.59 11.10 5.23
N ALA A 164 2.86 9.79 5.24
CA ALA A 164 2.64 8.91 4.10
C ALA A 164 1.17 8.87 3.64
N ILE A 165 0.23 8.93 4.58
CA ILE A 165 -1.21 9.00 4.28
C ILE A 165 -1.54 10.35 3.63
N GLN A 166 -1.06 11.47 4.20
CA GLN A 166 -1.33 12.82 3.68
C GLN A 166 -0.78 13.04 2.28
N VAL A 167 0.40 12.47 1.98
CA VAL A 167 1.06 12.67 0.67
C VAL A 167 0.70 11.61 -0.37
N PHE A 168 -0.10 10.60 0.00
CA PHE A 168 -0.34 9.41 -0.80
C PHE A 168 -0.79 9.73 -2.23
N ASP A 169 -1.70 10.70 -2.39
CA ASP A 169 -2.26 11.05 -3.69
C ASP A 169 -1.22 11.62 -4.66
N LYS A 170 -0.14 12.21 -4.12
CA LYS A 170 0.96 12.77 -4.91
C LYS A 170 2.06 11.73 -5.18
N VAL A 171 2.44 10.97 -4.16
CA VAL A 171 3.58 10.02 -4.27
C VAL A 171 3.17 8.62 -4.76
N ASN A 172 1.86 8.32 -4.79
CA ASN A 172 1.25 7.09 -5.26
C ASN A 172 1.96 5.79 -4.83
N SER A 173 1.82 5.41 -3.56
CA SER A 173 2.44 4.19 -2.97
C SER A 173 3.96 4.07 -3.15
N CYS A 174 4.67 5.15 -3.48
CA CYS A 174 6.12 5.16 -3.56
C CYS A 174 6.76 5.52 -2.22
N ALA A 175 8.02 5.07 -2.05
CA ALA A 175 8.85 5.56 -0.96
C ALA A 175 9.33 6.97 -1.29
N CYS A 176 9.47 7.82 -0.28
CA CYS A 176 9.97 9.18 -0.42
C CYS A 176 11.04 9.50 0.62
N ILE A 177 11.82 10.54 0.34
CA ILE A 177 12.75 11.15 1.28
C ILE A 177 11.97 12.15 2.14
N ILE A 178 12.31 12.23 3.42
CA ILE A 178 11.80 13.26 4.32
C ILE A 178 12.88 14.31 4.57
N GLU A 179 12.51 15.57 4.41
CA GLU A 179 13.25 16.73 4.88
C GLU A 179 12.46 17.40 6.01
N LEU A 180 13.15 17.75 7.09
CA LEU A 180 12.51 18.34 8.26
C LEU A 180 12.44 19.86 8.14
N ASP A 181 11.25 20.40 8.36
CA ASP A 181 10.99 21.83 8.45
C ASP A 181 9.89 22.05 9.49
N GLU A 182 10.29 22.46 10.70
CA GLU A 182 9.37 22.65 11.84
C GLU A 182 8.38 23.80 11.62
N THR A 183 8.61 24.66 10.62
CA THR A 183 7.67 25.73 10.28
C THR A 183 6.46 25.22 9.49
N ARG A 184 6.54 23.98 8.95
CA ARG A 184 5.49 23.40 8.12
C ARG A 184 4.38 22.79 8.96
N GLN A 185 3.16 23.29 8.74
CA GLN A 185 1.94 22.68 9.27
C GLN A 185 1.43 21.50 8.42
N LYS A 186 1.75 21.50 7.11
CA LYS A 186 1.35 20.44 6.17
C LYS A 186 2.54 19.98 5.33
N PRO A 187 2.62 18.69 4.98
CA PRO A 187 3.69 18.18 4.13
C PRO A 187 3.66 18.81 2.73
N LEU A 188 4.82 19.32 2.29
CA LEU A 188 5.05 19.73 0.90
C LEU A 188 5.69 18.56 0.15
N VAL A 189 5.27 18.33 -1.10
CA VAL A 189 5.75 17.20 -1.91
C VAL A 189 6.33 17.73 -3.20
N GLU A 190 7.56 17.32 -3.50
CA GLU A 190 8.29 17.71 -4.70
C GLU A 190 8.95 16.49 -5.34
N LEU A 191 9.00 16.47 -6.67
CA LEU A 191 9.79 15.50 -7.41
C LEU A 191 11.13 16.15 -7.75
N ARG A 192 12.23 15.68 -7.15
CA ARG A 192 13.57 16.22 -7.38
C ARG A 192 14.44 15.23 -8.14
N ASN A 193 15.25 15.73 -9.06
CA ASN A 193 16.27 14.94 -9.76
C ASN A 193 17.52 14.86 -8.88
N LEU A 194 17.71 13.72 -8.21
CA LEU A 194 18.92 13.44 -7.43
C LEU A 194 19.89 12.59 -8.26
N GLU A 195 21.12 12.39 -7.79
CA GLU A 195 22.11 11.51 -8.46
C GLU A 195 21.58 10.08 -8.68
N ILE A 196 20.62 9.66 -7.86
CA ILE A 196 19.96 8.36 -7.93
C ILE A 196 18.77 8.29 -8.89
N GLY A 197 18.42 9.43 -9.53
CA GLY A 197 17.26 9.61 -10.39
C GLY A 197 16.14 10.45 -9.76
N PRO A 198 15.01 10.61 -10.49
CA PRO A 198 13.85 11.36 -10.00
C PRO A 198 13.28 10.68 -8.75
N THR A 199 13.20 11.45 -7.66
CA THR A 199 12.85 10.97 -6.32
C THR A 199 11.88 11.93 -5.66
N TRP A 200 10.84 11.39 -5.03
CA TRP A 200 9.91 12.18 -4.21
C TRP A 200 10.59 12.63 -2.92
N VAL A 201 10.57 13.93 -2.68
CA VAL A 201 11.02 14.57 -1.44
C VAL A 201 9.80 15.19 -0.78
N VAL A 202 9.65 14.94 0.52
CA VAL A 202 8.57 15.47 1.33
C VAL A 202 9.16 16.30 2.45
N THR A 203 8.84 17.59 2.45
CA THR A 203 9.25 18.52 3.50
C THR A 203 8.13 18.66 4.52
N THR A 204 8.39 18.36 5.79
CA THR A 204 7.37 18.30 6.86
C THR A 204 7.99 18.54 8.23
N SER A 205 7.18 18.91 9.22
CA SER A 205 7.59 18.85 10.63
C SER A 205 7.67 17.41 11.13
N MET A 206 8.36 17.20 12.25
CA MET A 206 8.47 15.90 12.90
C MET A 206 7.09 15.43 13.43
N PRO A 207 6.56 14.29 12.97
CA PRO A 207 5.33 13.74 13.52
C PRO A 207 5.50 13.32 14.98
N GLY A 208 4.41 13.43 15.75
CA GLY A 208 4.34 12.84 17.08
C GLY A 208 4.52 11.31 17.03
N MET A 209 4.88 10.74 18.17
CA MET A 209 5.09 9.30 18.32
C MET A 209 3.83 8.51 17.95
N ASN A 210 3.99 7.54 17.05
CA ASN A 210 2.89 6.70 16.59
C ASN A 210 2.63 5.55 17.58
N LYS A 211 1.35 5.27 17.87
CA LYS A 211 0.94 4.25 18.86
C LYS A 211 1.46 2.83 18.56
N TYR A 212 1.82 2.54 17.31
CA TYR A 212 2.32 1.23 16.90
C TYR A 212 3.85 1.07 17.01
N GLU A 213 4.60 2.14 17.28
CA GLU A 213 6.08 2.11 17.32
C GLU A 213 6.62 1.02 18.25
N ASN A 214 6.16 1.02 19.50
CA ASN A 214 6.62 0.06 20.51
C ASN A 214 6.25 -1.37 20.15
N VAL A 215 5.03 -1.59 19.64
CA VAL A 215 4.56 -2.93 19.26
C VAL A 215 5.40 -3.49 18.12
N LEU A 216 5.68 -2.69 17.08
CA LEU A 216 6.51 -3.12 15.96
C LEU A 216 7.97 -3.33 16.39
N ARG A 217 8.53 -2.42 17.18
CA ARG A 217 9.92 -2.54 17.66
C ARG A 217 10.11 -3.80 18.51
N ASN A 218 9.18 -4.10 19.41
CA ASN A 218 9.26 -5.29 20.26
C ASN A 218 9.24 -6.61 19.46
N VAL A 219 8.46 -6.65 18.36
CA VAL A 219 8.35 -7.84 17.52
C VAL A 219 9.52 -7.98 16.54
N LEU A 220 10.06 -6.86 16.06
CA LEU A 220 11.05 -6.83 14.99
C LEU A 220 12.50 -6.66 15.48
N CYS A 221 12.69 -6.25 16.74
CA CYS A 221 13.99 -6.12 17.40
C CYS A 221 14.01 -6.89 18.73
N PRO A 222 13.85 -8.23 18.73
CA PRO A 222 13.98 -9.01 19.95
C PRO A 222 15.46 -8.98 20.41
N GLY A 223 15.77 -8.13 21.39
CA GLY A 223 17.13 -7.92 21.90
C GLY A 223 17.60 -6.46 21.95
N GLY A 224 16.80 -5.50 21.49
CA GLY A 224 17.07 -4.08 21.75
C GLY A 224 17.00 -3.77 23.26
N PRO A 225 17.78 -2.80 23.78
CA PRO A 225 17.68 -2.42 25.18
C PRO A 225 16.23 -2.07 25.49
N ALA A 226 15.69 -2.62 26.58
CA ALA A 226 14.37 -2.26 27.08
C ALA A 226 14.31 -0.73 27.18
N VAL A 227 13.50 -0.11 26.32
CA VAL A 227 13.40 1.35 26.25
C VAL A 227 12.64 1.81 27.49
N GLN A 228 13.38 2.28 28.49
CA GLN A 228 12.91 3.39 29.31
C GLN A 228 12.63 4.58 28.36
N PRO A 229 11.59 5.39 28.61
CA PRO A 229 11.23 6.50 27.75
C PRO A 229 12.30 7.62 27.86
N SER A 230 13.43 7.46 27.18
CA SER A 230 14.32 8.57 26.89
C SER A 230 13.78 9.30 25.67
N GLY A 231 13.66 10.62 25.80
CA GLY A 231 13.07 11.52 24.81
C GLY A 231 13.72 11.47 23.42
N PRO A 232 13.18 12.23 22.46
CA PRO A 232 13.59 12.15 21.06
C PRO A 232 15.08 12.47 20.92
N THR A 233 15.88 11.46 20.57
CA THR A 233 17.24 11.67 20.10
C THR A 233 17.17 12.26 18.70
N VAL A 234 17.09 13.59 18.65
CA VAL A 234 17.31 14.39 17.44
C VAL A 234 18.70 14.07 16.92
N PRO A 235 18.88 13.73 15.63
CA PRO A 235 20.20 13.71 15.02
C PRO A 235 20.80 15.12 15.15
N LYS A 236 21.90 15.23 15.89
CA LYS A 236 22.64 16.48 16.07
C LYS A 236 23.07 16.99 14.69
N LEU A 237 22.36 17.99 14.17
CA LEU A 237 22.80 18.79 13.04
C LEU A 237 24.02 19.57 13.51
N GLU A 238 25.21 19.17 13.05
CA GLU A 238 26.39 20.03 13.16
C GLU A 238 26.19 21.22 12.19
N PRO A 239 26.43 22.47 12.62
CA PRO A 239 26.35 23.62 11.74
C PRO A 239 27.51 23.54 10.74
N ALA A 240 27.19 23.43 9.46
CA ALA A 240 28.17 23.69 8.42
C ALA A 240 28.42 25.20 8.36
N ASP A 241 29.47 25.66 9.04
CA ASP A 241 30.11 26.93 8.74
C ASP A 241 30.69 26.85 7.33
N ASN A 242 29.94 27.34 6.35
CA ASN A 242 30.49 27.75 5.07
C ASN A 242 29.89 29.11 4.70
N VAL A 243 30.66 30.13 5.05
CA VAL A 243 30.57 31.48 4.51
C VAL A 243 30.65 31.39 2.98
N LEU A 244 29.64 31.89 2.29
CA LEU A 244 29.79 32.32 0.89
C LEU A 244 29.23 33.73 0.70
N PRO A 245 29.90 34.56 -0.13
CA PRO A 245 29.61 35.98 -0.26
C PRO A 245 28.46 36.25 -1.22
N SER A 246 27.77 37.36 -0.95
CA SER A 246 26.81 38.00 -1.85
C SER A 246 27.46 38.42 -3.18
N VAL A 247 26.81 38.11 -4.29
CA VAL A 247 26.94 38.86 -5.54
C VAL A 247 25.54 39.04 -6.12
N GLU A 248 25.14 40.29 -6.28
CA GLU A 248 23.90 40.71 -6.93
C GLU A 248 23.97 40.67 -8.46
N SER A 249 22.77 40.53 -9.02
CA SER A 249 22.23 41.01 -10.31
C SER A 249 22.91 40.65 -11.63
N ASN A 250 22.12 40.05 -12.53
CA ASN A 250 21.77 40.76 -13.76
C ASN A 250 20.41 40.29 -14.31
N ASP A 251 19.61 41.30 -14.67
CA ASP A 251 18.40 41.23 -15.48
C ASP A 251 18.64 40.47 -16.80
N THR A 252 17.65 39.70 -17.23
CA THR A 252 17.20 39.76 -18.63
C THR A 252 15.78 39.22 -18.77
N THR A 253 14.92 40.17 -19.06
CA THR A 253 13.59 40.12 -19.67
C THR A 253 13.43 38.99 -20.69
N ASN A 254 12.34 38.21 -20.58
CA ASN A 254 11.69 37.60 -21.73
C ASN A 254 10.18 37.47 -21.46
N GLU A 255 9.42 37.98 -22.42
CA GLU A 255 7.96 38.10 -22.44
C GLU A 255 7.25 36.74 -22.60
N PRO A 256 5.92 36.66 -22.32
CA PRO A 256 5.16 35.42 -22.35
C PRO A 256 4.74 35.02 -23.78
N ILE A 257 4.85 33.73 -24.08
CA ILE A 257 4.30 33.10 -25.29
C ILE A 257 2.78 32.92 -25.13
N PRO A 258 1.94 33.27 -26.13
CA PRO A 258 0.50 33.10 -26.05
C PRO A 258 0.11 31.62 -26.23
N ILE A 259 -0.79 31.13 -25.38
CA ILE A 259 -1.47 29.85 -25.56
C ILE A 259 -2.75 30.13 -26.33
N SER A 260 -2.84 29.61 -27.55
CA SER A 260 -4.06 29.57 -28.35
C SER A 260 -5.04 28.55 -27.77
N ASP A 261 -6.27 28.99 -27.56
CA ASP A 261 -7.45 28.12 -27.47
C ASP A 261 -7.82 27.64 -28.87
N ASP A 262 -8.03 26.33 -29.00
CA ASP A 262 -8.87 25.60 -29.98
C ASP A 262 -8.19 24.28 -30.41
N GLU A 263 -8.76 23.14 -30.00
CA GLU A 263 -9.05 22.00 -30.88
C GLU A 263 -9.89 20.92 -30.16
N GLU A 264 -11.17 20.93 -30.52
CA GLU A 264 -12.07 19.82 -30.85
C GLU A 264 -11.94 18.46 -30.15
N SER A 265 -13.06 18.02 -29.58
CA SER A 265 -13.32 16.69 -29.07
C SER A 265 -13.29 15.63 -30.19
N GLU A 266 -12.24 14.81 -30.25
CA GLU A 266 -12.23 13.60 -31.09
C GLU A 266 -12.94 12.43 -30.40
N ASP A 267 -13.91 11.86 -31.13
CA ASP A 267 -14.69 10.67 -30.81
C ASP A 267 -13.81 9.42 -30.60
N ASN A 268 -13.84 8.86 -29.39
CA ASN A 268 -13.10 7.64 -29.02
C ASN A 268 -13.79 6.34 -29.48
N THR A 269 -14.00 6.17 -30.80
CA THR A 269 -14.47 4.88 -31.34
C THR A 269 -13.31 3.87 -31.43
N ILE A 270 -13.22 2.97 -30.44
CA ILE A 270 -12.26 1.84 -30.43
C ILE A 270 -12.56 0.90 -31.60
N THR A 271 -11.63 0.79 -32.54
CA THR A 271 -11.79 -0.13 -33.68
C THR A 271 -11.60 -1.59 -33.25
N LEU A 272 -12.20 -2.52 -34.00
CA LEU A 272 -12.00 -3.99 -33.83
C LEU A 272 -10.50 -4.37 -33.86
N ARG A 273 -9.69 -3.59 -34.58
CA ARG A 273 -8.23 -3.77 -34.67
C ARG A 273 -7.55 -3.42 -33.35
N ASP A 274 -7.98 -2.34 -32.70
CA ASP A 274 -7.45 -1.90 -31.40
C ASP A 274 -7.85 -2.86 -30.28
N TYR A 275 -9.10 -3.32 -30.28
CA TYR A 275 -9.57 -4.35 -29.35
C TYR A 275 -8.75 -5.65 -29.48
N THR A 276 -8.48 -6.09 -30.72
CA THR A 276 -7.66 -7.28 -30.97
C THR A 276 -6.21 -7.11 -30.49
N ARG A 277 -5.67 -5.89 -30.58
CA ARG A 277 -4.33 -5.54 -30.08
C ARG A 277 -4.28 -5.58 -28.55
N GLN A 278 -5.29 -5.02 -27.88
CA GLN A 278 -5.41 -5.04 -26.42
C GLN A 278 -5.55 -6.48 -25.88
N MET A 279 -6.39 -7.30 -26.52
CA MET A 279 -6.56 -8.71 -26.14
C MET A 279 -5.27 -9.54 -26.34
N LYS A 280 -4.46 -9.21 -27.36
CA LYS A 280 -3.14 -9.84 -27.56
C LYS A 280 -2.15 -9.47 -26.44
N ILE A 281 -2.26 -8.28 -25.87
CA ILE A 281 -1.42 -7.82 -24.74
C ILE A 281 -1.88 -8.50 -23.44
N LEU A 282 -3.20 -8.55 -23.19
CA LEU A 282 -3.79 -9.23 -22.04
C LEU A 282 -3.46 -10.73 -22.01
N ALA A 283 -3.60 -11.42 -23.15
CA ALA A 283 -3.28 -12.85 -23.26
C ALA A 283 -1.77 -13.18 -23.08
N LYS A 284 -0.87 -12.19 -23.07
CA LYS A 284 0.55 -12.39 -22.71
C LYS A 284 0.79 -12.30 -21.20
N ARG A 285 -0.11 -11.66 -20.45
CA ARG A 285 0.04 -11.36 -19.02
C ARG A 285 -0.74 -12.31 -18.10
N LEU A 286 -1.56 -13.19 -18.66
CA LEU A 286 -2.38 -14.17 -17.94
C LEU A 286 -1.66 -15.52 -17.75
N ALA A 287 -1.94 -16.21 -16.64
CA ALA A 287 -1.43 -17.55 -16.34
C ALA A 287 -2.01 -18.60 -17.32
N THR A 288 -1.36 -19.78 -17.39
CA THR A 288 -1.56 -20.79 -18.46
C THR A 288 -3.01 -21.22 -18.74
N PRO A 289 -3.92 -21.37 -17.76
CA PRO A 289 -5.33 -21.71 -18.04
C PRO A 289 -6.07 -20.58 -18.77
N ASP A 290 -5.90 -19.34 -18.31
CA ASP A 290 -6.61 -18.16 -18.81
C ASP A 290 -6.10 -17.73 -20.20
N ARG A 291 -4.84 -18.06 -20.50
CA ARG A 291 -4.22 -17.85 -21.81
C ARG A 291 -4.86 -18.69 -22.91
N ALA A 292 -5.34 -19.89 -22.60
CA ALA A 292 -6.01 -20.77 -23.56
C ALA A 292 -7.42 -20.27 -23.90
N VAL A 293 -8.14 -19.77 -22.88
CA VAL A 293 -9.48 -19.19 -23.03
C VAL A 293 -9.43 -17.91 -23.87
N ALA A 294 -8.50 -16.99 -23.56
CA ALA A 294 -8.30 -15.77 -24.35
C ALA A 294 -7.88 -16.05 -25.81
N ARG A 295 -7.09 -17.12 -26.04
CA ARG A 295 -6.74 -17.56 -27.40
C ARG A 295 -7.90 -18.19 -28.16
N ARG A 296 -8.81 -18.90 -27.48
CA ARG A 296 -10.00 -19.50 -28.09
C ARG A 296 -11.00 -18.41 -28.50
N ALA A 297 -11.30 -17.47 -27.61
CA ALA A 297 -12.17 -16.32 -27.91
C ALA A 297 -11.65 -15.51 -29.10
N ARG A 298 -10.33 -15.28 -29.17
CA ARG A 298 -9.71 -14.59 -30.31
C ARG A 298 -9.85 -15.35 -31.64
N ARG A 299 -9.82 -16.68 -31.63
CA ARG A 299 -9.99 -17.50 -32.86
C ARG A 299 -11.43 -17.51 -33.34
N GLU A 300 -12.41 -17.42 -32.44
CA GLU A 300 -13.82 -17.33 -32.83
C GLU A 300 -14.16 -15.98 -33.44
N ILE A 301 -13.67 -14.88 -32.85
CA ILE A 301 -13.83 -13.52 -33.41
C ILE A 301 -13.24 -13.42 -34.83
N LEU A 302 -12.07 -14.05 -35.06
CA LEU A 302 -11.41 -14.05 -36.37
C LEU A 302 -12.05 -14.99 -37.41
N LYS A 303 -12.91 -15.93 -37.00
CA LYS A 303 -13.52 -16.91 -37.91
C LYS A 303 -14.80 -16.40 -38.60
N LYS A 304 -15.43 -15.35 -38.07
CA LYS A 304 -16.69 -14.79 -38.58
C LYS A 304 -16.70 -13.26 -38.45
N PRO A 305 -15.89 -12.53 -39.23
CA PRO A 305 -15.82 -11.07 -39.14
C PRO A 305 -17.15 -10.38 -39.49
N ASP A 306 -18.01 -11.01 -40.30
CA ASP A 306 -19.20 -10.38 -40.87
C ASP A 306 -20.55 -10.84 -40.26
N GLU A 307 -20.54 -11.75 -39.28
CA GLU A 307 -21.78 -12.26 -38.64
C GLU A 307 -22.00 -11.76 -37.20
N VAL A 308 -21.11 -10.92 -36.66
CA VAL A 308 -21.25 -10.39 -35.30
C VAL A 308 -21.92 -9.02 -35.35
N GLY A 309 -23.23 -9.01 -35.59
CA GLY A 309 -24.05 -7.85 -35.24
C GLY A 309 -23.99 -7.58 -33.73
N GLU A 310 -24.06 -6.31 -33.34
CA GLU A 310 -23.84 -5.78 -31.98
C GLU A 310 -24.62 -6.52 -30.86
N GLN A 311 -25.67 -7.28 -31.18
CA GLN A 311 -26.44 -8.07 -30.24
C GLN A 311 -25.73 -9.35 -29.73
N ALA A 312 -24.87 -10.01 -30.49
CA ALA A 312 -24.31 -11.33 -30.12
C ALA A 312 -23.11 -11.25 -29.16
N VAL A 313 -22.49 -10.07 -29.02
CA VAL A 313 -21.37 -9.83 -28.07
C VAL A 313 -21.86 -9.83 -26.60
N LYS A 314 -23.17 -9.67 -26.35
CA LYS A 314 -23.74 -9.71 -25.00
C LYS A 314 -23.93 -11.13 -24.45
N GLU A 315 -24.06 -12.16 -25.28
CA GLU A 315 -24.34 -13.53 -24.81
C GLU A 315 -23.10 -14.45 -24.75
N ILE A 316 -22.02 -14.12 -25.48
CA ILE A 316 -20.72 -14.81 -25.35
C ILE A 316 -19.81 -14.06 -24.35
N GLY A 317 -20.39 -13.13 -23.58
CA GLY A 317 -19.70 -12.48 -22.47
C GLY A 317 -19.28 -13.50 -21.40
N PRO A 318 -18.14 -13.28 -20.72
CA PRO A 318 -17.70 -14.17 -19.65
C PRO A 318 -18.79 -14.28 -18.56
N PRO A 319 -18.87 -15.41 -17.83
CA PRO A 319 -19.95 -15.69 -16.89
C PRO A 319 -20.22 -14.50 -15.95
N LYS A 320 -21.49 -14.09 -15.85
CA LYS A 320 -21.96 -12.93 -15.07
C LYS A 320 -21.54 -12.94 -13.59
N GLU A 321 -21.05 -14.07 -13.08
CA GLU A 321 -20.54 -14.20 -11.70
C GLU A 321 -19.21 -13.47 -11.45
N TYR A 322 -18.52 -12.95 -12.47
CA TYR A 322 -17.26 -12.22 -12.30
C TYR A 322 -17.40 -10.69 -12.15
N PHE A 323 -18.51 -10.08 -12.59
CA PHE A 323 -18.61 -8.62 -12.72
C PHE A 323 -19.13 -7.86 -11.50
N TYR A 324 -19.66 -8.53 -10.46
CA TYR A 324 -19.98 -7.86 -9.19
C TYR A 324 -18.74 -7.41 -8.40
N SER A 325 -17.52 -7.72 -8.86
CA SER A 325 -16.28 -7.33 -8.20
C SER A 325 -15.58 -6.10 -8.79
N TYR A 326 -16.13 -5.47 -9.85
CA TYR A 326 -15.41 -4.42 -10.58
C TYR A 326 -16.26 -3.23 -11.09
N THR A 327 -17.41 -2.93 -10.48
CA THR A 327 -18.25 -1.77 -10.86
C THR A 327 -18.03 -0.51 -10.01
N HIS A 328 -16.79 -0.16 -9.68
CA HIS A 328 -16.46 1.17 -9.11
C HIS A 328 -15.22 1.83 -9.73
N LEU A 329 -15.02 1.65 -11.04
CA LEU A 329 -14.06 2.43 -11.83
C LEU A 329 -14.75 2.92 -13.11
N LYS A 330 -15.72 3.81 -12.90
CA LYS A 330 -16.14 4.83 -13.87
C LYS A 330 -16.50 6.06 -13.04
N ASP A 331 -15.46 6.82 -12.72
CA ASP A 331 -15.38 8.27 -12.90
C ASP A 331 -13.90 8.65 -12.74
N VAL A 332 -13.46 9.59 -13.57
CA VAL A 332 -12.09 10.04 -13.95
C VAL A 332 -11.51 9.34 -15.18
#